data_AF-A0A2V6CBN5-F1
#
_entry.id   AF-A0A2V6CBN5-F1
#
_cell.length_a   1.000
_cell.length_b   1.000
_cell.length_c   1.000
_cell.angle_alpha   90.00
_cell.angle_beta   90.00
_cell.angle_gamma   90.00
#
_symmetry.space_group_name_H-M   'P 1'
#
loop_
_entity.id
_entity.type
_entity.pdbx_description
1 polymer ?
#
loop_
_entity_poly.entity_id
_entity_poly.type
_entity_poly.pdbx_seq_one_letter_code
_entity_poly.pdbx_strand_id
1 'polypeptide(L)'
;PLVGFKRELELQVGIVHRVAQEVQAAKKVKFDYLVGTMIEIPRGALIADEIAETAEFFSFGTNDLTQTALGMSRDDSGSFLPHYAELEIVKRNPFATIDQNGVGQLMQIAIEKGRKTRPKIKLGICGEHGGDPDSVKFCHRLGLDYVSCSPFRVPIARLAAAQAALAQ
;
A
#
# COMPACT_ATOMS: atom_id res chain seq x y z
N PRO A 1 -9.17 -6.55 0.29
CA PRO A 1 -7.81 -7.06 -0.07
C PRO A 1 -7.85 -7.57 -1.51
N LEU A 2 -6.69 -7.64 -2.16
CA LEU A 2 -6.45 -8.20 -3.49
C LEU A 2 -7.38 -7.63 -4.57
N VAL A 3 -7.80 -6.37 -4.43
CA VAL A 3 -8.73 -5.74 -5.37
C VAL A 3 -8.00 -5.40 -6.66
N GLY A 4 -8.46 -5.98 -7.76
CA GLY A 4 -8.03 -5.68 -9.12
C GLY A 4 -9.09 -4.95 -9.94
N PHE A 5 -10.37 -5.03 -9.56
CA PHE A 5 -11.52 -4.47 -10.26
C PHE A 5 -12.42 -3.66 -9.33
N LYS A 6 -12.96 -2.53 -9.81
CA LYS A 6 -13.91 -1.69 -9.06
C LYS A 6 -15.06 -2.50 -8.46
N ARG A 7 -15.65 -3.39 -9.26
CA ARG A 7 -16.82 -4.19 -8.85
C ARG A 7 -16.52 -5.12 -7.68
N GLU A 8 -15.30 -5.64 -7.57
CA GLU A 8 -14.90 -6.47 -6.42
C GLU A 8 -15.02 -5.67 -5.12
N LEU A 9 -14.53 -4.43 -5.12
CA LEU A 9 -14.60 -3.55 -3.95
C LEU A 9 -16.04 -3.15 -3.64
N GLU A 10 -16.83 -2.74 -4.63
CA GLU A 10 -18.24 -2.35 -4.43
C GLU A 10 -19.07 -3.44 -3.76
N LEU A 11 -18.91 -4.69 -4.20
CA LEU A 11 -19.63 -5.82 -3.62
C LEU A 11 -19.28 -6.02 -2.14
N GLN A 12 -18.00 -5.92 -1.78
CA GLN A 12 -17.56 -6.06 -0.39
C GLN A 12 -18.00 -4.87 0.48
N VAL A 13 -17.86 -3.65 -0.02
CA VAL A 13 -18.30 -2.42 0.67
C VAL A 13 -19.80 -2.46 0.94
N GLY A 14 -20.61 -2.96 -0.01
CA GLY A 14 -22.04 -3.17 0.19
C GLY A 14 -22.38 -4.11 1.35
N ILE A 15 -21.61 -5.20 1.50
CA ILE A 15 -21.77 -6.13 2.64
C ILE A 15 -21.40 -5.43 3.94
N VAL A 16 -20.26 -4.73 3.98
CA VAL A 16 -19.77 -4.03 5.19
C VAL A 16 -20.79 -2.99 5.66
N HIS A 17 -21.28 -2.13 4.76
CA HIS A 17 -22.25 -1.10 5.12
C HIS A 17 -23.57 -1.67 5.61
N ARG A 18 -24.09 -2.71 4.96
CA ARG A 18 -25.33 -3.38 5.39
C ARG A 18 -25.18 -3.94 6.81
N VAL A 19 -24.12 -4.71 7.07
CA VAL A 19 -23.89 -5.31 8.40
C VAL A 19 -23.63 -4.25 9.46
N ALA A 20 -22.89 -3.18 9.15
CA ALA A 20 -22.68 -2.08 10.08
C ALA A 20 -24.00 -1.40 10.48
N GLN A 21 -24.91 -1.17 9.52
CA GLN A 21 -26.24 -0.63 9.80
C GLN A 21 -27.09 -1.57 10.67
N GLU A 22 -27.08 -2.88 10.38
CA GLU A 22 -27.77 -3.89 11.19
C GLU A 22 -27.26 -3.89 12.64
N VAL A 23 -25.94 -3.83 12.85
CA VAL A 23 -25.33 -3.78 14.19
C VAL A 23 -25.68 -2.49 14.92
N GLN A 24 -25.59 -1.34 14.25
CA GLN A 24 -25.96 -0.05 14.83
C GLN A 24 -27.42 -0.03 15.30
N ALA A 25 -28.34 -0.57 14.49
CA ALA A 25 -29.75 -0.71 14.84
C ALA A 25 -29.96 -1.67 16.02
N ALA A 26 -29.37 -2.87 15.97
CA ALA A 26 -29.53 -3.89 17.00
C ALA A 26 -28.95 -3.46 18.36
N LYS A 27 -27.82 -2.73 18.35
CA LYS A 27 -27.13 -2.27 19.56
C LYS A 27 -27.53 -0.86 19.99
N LYS A 28 -28.36 -0.17 19.20
CA LYS A 28 -28.78 1.22 19.42
C LYS A 28 -27.57 2.15 19.64
N VAL A 29 -26.51 1.93 18.87
CA VAL A 29 -25.27 2.71 18.92
C VAL A 29 -24.98 3.27 17.54
N LYS A 30 -24.37 4.46 17.48
CA LYS A 30 -23.81 5.01 16.24
C LYS A 30 -22.30 5.07 16.37
N PHE A 31 -21.61 4.74 15.29
CA PHE A 31 -20.17 4.87 15.18
C PHE A 31 -19.79 5.22 13.75
N ASP A 32 -18.74 6.02 13.61
CA ASP A 32 -18.16 6.33 12.31
C ASP A 32 -17.11 5.29 11.97
N TYR A 33 -17.01 4.93 10.69
CA TYR A 33 -16.02 4.01 10.17
C TYR A 33 -15.70 4.38 8.72
N LEU A 34 -14.54 3.91 8.25
CA LEU A 34 -14.11 4.05 6.87
C LEU A 34 -13.96 2.67 6.24
N VAL A 35 -14.31 2.56 4.96
CA VAL A 35 -14.05 1.37 4.15
C VAL A 35 -13.13 1.76 2.99
N GLY A 36 -11.98 1.11 2.94
CA GLY A 36 -10.98 1.31 1.91
C GLY A 36 -10.49 -0.01 1.37
N THR A 37 -9.40 0.02 0.62
CA THR A 37 -8.81 -1.19 0.06
C THR A 37 -7.29 -1.20 0.16
N MET A 38 -6.73 -2.40 0.08
CA MET A 38 -5.33 -2.55 -0.24
C MET A 38 -5.11 -2.35 -1.75
N ILE A 39 -4.03 -1.64 -2.09
CA ILE A 39 -3.50 -1.55 -3.46
C ILE A 39 -2.27 -2.44 -3.51
N GLU A 40 -2.50 -3.67 -3.96
CA GLU A 40 -1.52 -4.75 -3.92
C GLU A 40 -1.55 -5.65 -5.16
N ILE A 41 -2.41 -5.28 -6.13
CA ILE A 41 -2.49 -5.87 -7.47
C ILE A 41 -2.15 -4.77 -8.49
N PRO A 42 -1.25 -5.01 -9.46
CA PRO A 42 -0.85 -4.01 -10.45
C PRO A 42 -2.04 -3.43 -11.21
N ARG A 43 -3.01 -4.27 -11.58
CA ARG A 43 -4.26 -3.82 -12.19
C ARG A 43 -5.00 -2.80 -11.32
N GLY A 44 -5.08 -3.04 -10.01
CA GLY A 44 -5.70 -2.12 -9.07
C GLY A 44 -5.01 -0.76 -9.01
N ALA A 45 -3.67 -0.74 -9.08
CA ALA A 45 -2.91 0.51 -9.17
C ALA A 45 -3.21 1.27 -10.48
N LEU A 46 -3.28 0.56 -11.62
CA LEU A 46 -3.52 1.14 -12.94
C LEU A 46 -4.92 1.77 -13.10
N ILE A 47 -5.93 1.25 -12.39
CA ILE A 47 -7.31 1.76 -12.39
C ILE A 47 -7.71 2.39 -11.04
N ALA A 48 -6.74 2.93 -10.29
CA ALA A 48 -6.98 3.45 -8.95
C ALA A 48 -7.98 4.62 -8.90
N ASP A 49 -8.19 5.32 -10.03
CA ASP A 49 -9.19 6.36 -10.21
C ASP A 49 -10.61 5.80 -10.09
N GLU A 50 -10.88 4.64 -10.69
CA GLU A 50 -12.18 3.96 -10.57
C GLU A 50 -12.38 3.39 -9.17
N ILE A 51 -11.32 2.83 -8.57
CA ILE A 51 -11.37 2.24 -7.23
C ILE A 51 -11.62 3.33 -6.17
N ALA A 52 -11.04 4.53 -6.33
CA ALA A 52 -11.19 5.65 -5.40
C ALA A 52 -12.61 6.27 -5.36
N GLU A 53 -13.47 5.96 -6.34
CA GLU A 53 -14.90 6.31 -6.26
C GLU A 53 -15.55 5.64 -5.04
N THR A 54 -15.17 4.38 -4.76
CA THR A 54 -15.69 3.60 -3.63
C THR A 54 -14.78 3.67 -2.41
N ALA A 55 -13.47 3.51 -2.58
CA ALA A 55 -12.53 3.44 -1.47
C ALA A 55 -12.34 4.80 -0.77
N GLU A 56 -12.41 4.80 0.56
CA GLU A 56 -12.16 6.00 1.37
C GLU A 56 -10.67 6.17 1.76
N PHE A 57 -9.90 5.09 1.63
CA PHE A 57 -8.45 5.09 1.81
C PHE A 57 -7.80 3.98 0.96
N PHE A 58 -6.51 4.16 0.64
CA PHE A 58 -5.65 3.11 0.13
C PHE A 58 -4.57 2.74 1.14
N SER A 59 -4.30 1.44 1.23
CA SER A 59 -3.12 0.89 1.90
C SER A 59 -2.30 0.09 0.90
N PHE A 60 -1.10 0.52 0.58
CA PHE A 60 -0.22 -0.22 -0.32
C PHE A 60 0.29 -1.48 0.36
N GLY A 61 -0.20 -2.64 -0.10
CA GLY A 61 0.27 -3.96 0.26
C GLY A 61 1.51 -4.29 -0.56
N THR A 62 2.62 -3.63 -0.24
CA THR A 62 3.81 -3.65 -1.11
C THR A 62 4.49 -5.01 -1.21
N ASN A 63 4.27 -5.94 -0.27
CA ASN A 63 4.78 -7.30 -0.41
C ASN A 63 4.17 -7.98 -1.65
N ASP A 64 2.84 -8.06 -1.71
CA ASP A 64 2.12 -8.66 -2.83
C ASP A 64 2.25 -7.83 -4.11
N LEU A 65 2.29 -6.49 -4.00
CA LEU A 65 2.53 -5.63 -5.16
C LEU A 65 3.90 -5.90 -5.78
N THR A 66 4.95 -6.08 -4.96
CA THR A 66 6.28 -6.46 -5.45
C THR A 66 6.26 -7.85 -6.09
N GLN A 67 5.61 -8.84 -5.45
CA GLN A 67 5.51 -10.19 -6.01
C GLN A 67 4.88 -10.19 -7.41
N THR A 68 3.74 -9.52 -7.54
CA THR A 68 2.95 -9.50 -8.77
C THR A 68 3.54 -8.59 -9.84
N ALA A 69 4.20 -7.49 -9.47
CA ALA A 69 4.87 -6.61 -10.43
C ALA A 69 6.16 -7.23 -11.00
N LEU A 70 6.95 -7.92 -10.16
CA LEU A 70 8.19 -8.56 -10.59
C LEU A 70 8.00 -9.99 -11.11
N GLY A 71 6.83 -10.58 -10.91
CA GLY A 71 6.60 -12.01 -11.20
C GLY A 71 7.44 -12.92 -10.31
N MET A 72 7.74 -12.49 -9.08
CA MET A 72 8.61 -13.20 -8.14
C MET A 72 7.80 -13.68 -6.94
N SER A 73 7.74 -14.98 -6.71
CA SER A 73 7.26 -15.53 -5.43
C SER A 73 8.27 -15.21 -4.34
N ARG A 74 7.82 -14.59 -3.24
CA ARG A 74 8.70 -14.24 -2.11
C ARG A 74 9.33 -15.49 -1.51
N ASP A 75 8.55 -16.55 -1.36
CA ASP A 75 8.98 -17.80 -0.72
C ASP A 75 10.02 -18.55 -1.56
N ASP A 76 9.95 -18.44 -2.89
CA ASP A 76 10.89 -19.11 -3.81
C ASP A 76 12.11 -18.23 -4.16
N SER A 77 11.98 -16.91 -4.01
CA SER A 77 12.99 -15.93 -4.44
C SER A 77 14.33 -16.06 -3.73
N GLY A 78 14.36 -16.64 -2.52
CA GLY A 78 15.60 -16.86 -1.77
C GLY A 78 16.61 -17.74 -2.49
N SER A 79 16.16 -18.59 -3.43
CA SER A 79 17.03 -19.48 -4.20
C SER A 79 17.86 -18.78 -5.28
N PHE A 80 17.43 -17.61 -5.77
CA PHE A 80 18.08 -16.91 -6.89
C PHE A 80 18.41 -15.44 -6.61
N LEU A 81 17.77 -14.79 -5.62
CA LEU A 81 18.04 -13.39 -5.28
C LEU A 81 19.51 -13.11 -4.91
N PRO A 82 20.24 -13.98 -4.17
CA PRO A 82 21.66 -13.77 -3.92
C PRO A 82 22.46 -13.66 -5.22
N HIS A 83 22.19 -14.53 -6.20
CA HIS A 83 22.87 -14.51 -7.49
C HIS A 83 22.49 -13.28 -8.33
N TYR A 84 21.22 -12.84 -8.28
CA TYR A 84 20.82 -11.57 -8.90
C TYR A 84 21.54 -10.36 -8.30
N ALA A 85 21.85 -10.39 -7.00
CA ALA A 85 22.62 -9.34 -6.36
C ALA A 85 24.11 -9.39 -6.77
N GLU A 86 24.70 -10.58 -6.88
CA GLU A 86 26.07 -10.77 -7.40
C GLU A 86 26.23 -10.25 -8.83
N LEU A 87 25.21 -10.46 -9.67
CA LEU A 87 25.17 -9.98 -11.04
C LEU A 87 24.71 -8.51 -11.17
N GLU A 88 24.52 -7.82 -10.04
CA GLU A 88 24.03 -6.43 -9.97
C GLU A 88 22.69 -6.18 -10.66
N ILE A 89 21.90 -7.24 -10.92
CA ILE A 89 20.54 -7.14 -11.48
C ILE A 89 19.61 -6.44 -10.48
N VAL A 90 19.74 -6.78 -9.19
CA VAL A 90 19.06 -6.10 -8.09
C VAL A 90 20.08 -5.56 -7.11
N LYS A 91 20.01 -4.26 -6.80
CA LYS A 91 20.93 -3.63 -5.83
C LYS A 91 20.67 -4.06 -4.40
N ARG A 92 19.41 -4.38 -4.08
CA ARG A 92 18.94 -4.83 -2.78
C ARG A 92 17.79 -5.80 -2.97
N ASN A 93 17.51 -6.59 -1.94
CA ASN A 93 16.34 -7.46 -1.93
C ASN A 93 15.06 -6.60 -2.08
N PRO A 94 14.28 -6.76 -3.17
CA PRO A 94 13.11 -5.94 -3.45
C PRO A 94 11.93 -6.19 -2.48
N PHE A 95 12.01 -7.23 -1.65
CA PHE A 95 11.05 -7.50 -0.57
C PHE A 95 11.45 -6.88 0.78
N ALA A 96 12.65 -6.26 0.86
CA ALA A 96 13.14 -5.57 2.05
C ALA A 96 13.18 -4.05 1.85
N THR A 97 13.63 -3.60 0.68
CA THR A 97 13.62 -2.19 0.27
C THR A 97 12.84 -2.05 -1.03
N ILE A 98 11.89 -1.13 -1.08
CA ILE A 98 10.99 -0.95 -2.22
C ILE A 98 11.78 -0.69 -3.50
N ASP A 99 11.42 -1.42 -4.56
CA ASP A 99 11.88 -1.10 -5.91
C ASP A 99 11.21 0.20 -6.38
N GLN A 100 11.94 1.30 -6.32
CA GLN A 100 11.41 2.63 -6.68
C GLN A 100 11.15 2.79 -8.17
N ASN A 101 11.83 2.02 -9.03
CA ASN A 101 11.79 2.21 -10.48
C ASN A 101 10.70 1.37 -11.16
N GLY A 102 10.27 0.25 -10.56
CA GLY A 102 9.14 -0.55 -11.01
C GLY A 102 7.94 -0.43 -10.07
N VAL A 103 8.02 -1.06 -8.89
CA VAL A 103 6.91 -1.08 -7.91
C VAL A 103 6.52 0.34 -7.47
N GLY A 104 7.50 1.22 -7.30
CA GLY A 104 7.31 2.62 -6.97
C GLY A 104 6.52 3.40 -8.03
N GLN A 105 6.64 3.06 -9.31
CA GLN A 105 5.83 3.67 -10.37
C GLN A 105 4.36 3.27 -10.26
N LEU A 106 4.08 2.00 -9.92
CA LEU A 106 2.69 1.57 -9.66
C LEU A 106 2.11 2.32 -8.46
N MET A 107 2.89 2.54 -7.40
CA MET A 107 2.46 3.36 -6.27
C MET A 107 2.16 4.80 -6.71
N GLN A 108 3.06 5.42 -7.48
CA GLN A 108 2.87 6.78 -7.98
C GLN A 108 1.59 6.92 -8.83
N ILE A 109 1.39 6.00 -9.79
CA ILE A 109 0.17 5.96 -10.63
C ILE A 109 -1.08 5.88 -9.76
N ALA A 110 -1.08 4.99 -8.76
CA ALA A 110 -2.23 4.80 -7.88
C ALA A 110 -2.53 6.04 -7.02
N ILE A 111 -1.49 6.73 -6.53
CA ILE A 111 -1.61 7.98 -5.76
C ILE A 111 -2.21 9.08 -6.63
N GLU A 112 -1.66 9.29 -7.82
CA GLU A 112 -2.10 10.35 -8.75
C GLU A 112 -3.56 10.14 -9.15
N LYS A 113 -3.90 8.93 -9.62
CA LYS A 113 -5.26 8.56 -10.01
C LYS A 113 -6.24 8.58 -8.84
N GLY A 114 -5.85 8.05 -7.69
CA GLY A 114 -6.68 8.04 -6.49
C GLY A 114 -7.03 9.45 -6.02
N ARG A 115 -6.03 10.35 -5.96
CA ARG A 115 -6.23 11.76 -5.60
C ARG A 115 -7.03 12.54 -6.65
N LYS A 116 -6.89 12.20 -7.94
CA LYS A 116 -7.69 12.80 -9.00
C LYS A 116 -9.19 12.57 -8.77
N THR A 117 -9.58 11.35 -8.38
CA THR A 117 -10.99 11.03 -8.09
C THR A 117 -11.41 11.50 -6.70
N ARG A 118 -10.58 11.31 -5.68
CA ARG A 118 -10.86 11.66 -4.28
C ARG A 118 -9.68 12.45 -3.70
N PRO A 119 -9.68 13.80 -3.79
CA PRO A 119 -8.52 14.63 -3.42
C PRO A 119 -8.02 14.48 -1.99
N LYS A 120 -8.91 14.08 -1.05
CA LYS A 120 -8.59 13.88 0.37
C LYS A 120 -8.53 12.40 0.75
N ILE A 121 -8.36 11.49 -0.21
CA ILE A 121 -8.19 10.06 0.07
C ILE A 121 -6.97 9.86 0.96
N LYS A 122 -7.12 9.05 2.02
CA LYS A 122 -6.00 8.70 2.88
C LYS A 122 -5.17 7.60 2.22
N LEU A 123 -3.86 7.80 2.15
CA LEU A 123 -2.92 6.91 1.48
C LEU A 123 -1.85 6.48 2.48
N GLY A 124 -1.69 5.18 2.67
CA GLY A 124 -0.60 4.65 3.47
C GLY A 124 -0.01 3.39 2.88
N ILE A 125 1.00 2.86 3.55
CA ILE A 125 1.69 1.62 3.20
C ILE A 125 1.71 0.69 4.42
N CYS A 126 1.58 -0.61 4.18
CA CYS A 126 1.77 -1.64 5.18
C CYS A 126 2.82 -2.65 4.74
N GLY A 127 3.34 -3.41 5.71
CA GLY A 127 4.28 -4.51 5.47
C GLY A 127 5.73 -4.15 5.81
N GLU A 128 6.66 -4.93 5.26
CA GLU A 128 8.09 -4.87 5.60
C GLU A 128 8.70 -3.52 5.23
N HIS A 129 8.37 -3.01 4.04
CA HIS A 129 8.86 -1.74 3.50
C HIS A 129 8.46 -0.54 4.36
N GLY A 130 7.35 -0.61 5.11
CA GLY A 130 6.93 0.46 6.01
C GLY A 130 7.90 0.70 7.18
N GLY A 131 8.83 -0.23 7.43
CA GLY A 131 9.86 -0.13 8.46
C GLY A 131 11.29 0.04 7.91
N ASP A 132 11.47 0.09 6.59
CA ASP A 132 12.76 0.29 5.94
C ASP A 132 13.02 1.80 5.72
N PRO A 133 14.13 2.38 6.23
CA PRO A 133 14.37 3.82 6.14
C PRO A 133 14.32 4.42 4.73
N ASP A 134 14.86 3.71 3.74
CA ASP A 134 14.91 4.21 2.36
C ASP A 134 13.52 4.16 1.71
N SER A 135 12.76 3.10 1.97
CA SER A 135 11.36 2.97 1.57
C SER A 135 10.46 4.01 2.24
N VAL A 136 10.65 4.29 3.54
CA VAL A 136 9.90 5.33 4.27
C VAL A 136 10.18 6.70 3.68
N LYS A 137 11.44 7.03 3.40
CA LYS A 137 11.83 8.28 2.72
C LYS A 137 11.20 8.39 1.33
N PHE A 138 11.13 7.29 0.58
CA PHE A 138 10.44 7.24 -0.70
C PHE A 138 8.94 7.48 -0.58
N CYS A 139 8.27 6.82 0.37
CA CYS A 139 6.85 7.01 0.65
C CYS A 139 6.54 8.48 1.02
N HIS A 140 7.42 9.12 1.78
CA HIS A 140 7.31 10.54 2.09
C HIS A 140 7.41 11.42 0.83
N ARG A 141 8.35 11.15 -0.08
CA ARG A 141 8.46 11.88 -1.36
C ARG A 141 7.24 11.70 -2.26
N LEU A 142 6.64 10.52 -2.26
CA LEU A 142 5.36 10.25 -2.96
C LEU A 142 4.15 10.90 -2.28
N GLY A 143 4.33 11.43 -1.06
CA GLY A 143 3.29 12.10 -0.30
C GLY A 143 2.29 11.14 0.34
N LEU A 144 2.69 9.95 0.78
CA LEU A 144 1.84 9.11 1.62
C LEU A 144 1.55 9.80 2.96
N ASP A 145 0.36 9.58 3.52
CA ASP A 145 -0.07 10.14 4.79
C ASP A 145 0.51 9.39 5.99
N TYR A 146 0.78 8.09 5.85
CA TYR A 146 1.35 7.27 6.92
C TYR A 146 2.12 6.05 6.40
N VAL A 147 2.98 5.51 7.26
CA VAL A 147 3.61 4.20 7.11
C VAL A 147 3.21 3.30 8.28
N SER A 148 2.99 2.02 8.02
CA SER A 148 2.66 1.01 9.03
C SER A 148 3.67 -0.13 8.98
N CYS A 149 4.23 -0.49 10.13
CA CYS A 149 5.28 -1.49 10.27
C CYS A 149 5.14 -2.28 11.57
N SER A 150 5.94 -3.34 11.72
CA SER A 150 5.95 -4.15 12.94
C SER A 150 6.34 -3.32 14.18
N PRO A 151 5.87 -3.67 15.39
CA PRO A 151 6.05 -2.84 16.58
C PRO A 151 7.51 -2.44 16.85
N PHE A 152 8.45 -3.36 16.67
CA PHE A 152 9.88 -3.11 16.88
C PHE A 152 10.51 -2.16 15.86
N ARG A 153 9.91 -2.01 14.67
CA ARG A 153 10.38 -1.09 13.63
C ARG A 153 9.78 0.30 13.72
N VAL A 154 8.78 0.52 14.58
CA VAL A 154 8.16 1.84 14.77
C VAL A 154 9.18 2.95 15.09
N PRO A 155 10.16 2.76 15.99
CA PRO A 155 11.17 3.80 16.25
C PRO A 155 12.01 4.14 15.01
N ILE A 156 12.37 3.13 14.22
CA ILE A 156 13.15 3.30 12.98
C ILE A 156 12.32 4.07 11.94
N ALA A 157 11.07 3.68 11.73
CA ALA A 157 10.17 4.37 10.79
C ALA A 157 9.95 5.84 11.19
N ARG A 158 9.77 6.13 12.49
CA ARG A 158 9.64 7.50 13.00
C ARG A 158 10.90 8.34 12.73
N LEU A 159 12.08 7.78 13.00
CA LEU A 159 13.35 8.47 12.75
C LEU A 159 13.54 8.73 11.25
N ALA A 160 13.29 7.73 10.41
CA ALA A 160 13.41 7.84 8.96
C ALA A 160 12.43 8.88 8.37
N ALA A 161 11.19 8.91 8.85
CA ALA A 161 10.19 9.92 8.45
C ALA A 161 10.61 11.34 8.86
N ALA A 162 11.15 11.52 10.07
CA ALA A 162 11.67 12.80 10.51
C ALA A 162 12.86 13.27 9.66
N GLN A 163 13.80 12.37 9.36
CA GLN A 163 14.92 12.67 8.45
C GLN A 163 14.43 13.02 7.03
N ALA A 164 13.38 12.35 6.54
CA ALA A 164 12.81 12.63 5.22
C ALA A 164 12.23 14.07 5.17
N ALA A 165 11.52 14.47 6.22
CA ALA A 165 10.93 15.81 6.33
C ALA A 165 11.99 16.92 6.49
N LEU A 166 13.11 16.64 7.16
CA LEU A 166 14.21 17.60 7.34
C LEU A 166 15.08 17.79 6.09
N ALA A 167 15.03 16.86 5.14
CA ALA A 167 15.83 16.90 3.92
C ALA A 167 15.13 17.61 2.74
N GLN A 168 13.96 18.19 2.97
CA GLN A 168 13.19 18.98 1.99
C GLN A 168 13.57 20.46 2.01
#